data_AF-A0A9E4F191-F1
#
_entry.id   AF-A0A9E4F191-F1
#
_cell.length_a   1.000
_cell.length_b   1.000
_cell.length_c   1.000
_cell.angle_alpha   90.00
_cell.angle_beta   90.00
_cell.angle_gamma   90.00
#
_symmetry.space_group_name_H-M   'P 1'
#
loop_
_entity.id
_entity.type
_entity.pdbx_description
1 polymer ?
#
loop_
_entity_poly.entity_id
_entity_poly.type
_entity_poly.pdbx_seq_one_letter_code
_entity_poly.pdbx_strand_id
1 'polypeptide(L)'
;MGKWVVVSFLVLGGAFVVFLLIFQNPRQEKTLLTTGDGAAIYRQTCAVCHGARGEGKGGLGNPLRGRKLPAVYVKEVITRGKNKMPALPHIQGDALENVARYVNRLP
;
A
#
# COMPACT_ATOMS: atom_id res chain seq x y z
N MET A 1 24.34 -15.70 49.44
CA MET A 1 24.22 -15.96 47.99
C MET A 1 23.38 -14.85 47.37
N GLY A 2 23.84 -14.08 46.38
CA GLY A 2 23.02 -12.95 45.88
C GLY A 2 23.71 -11.86 45.05
N LYS A 3 25.02 -11.93 44.80
CA LYS A 3 25.73 -10.89 44.02
C LYS A 3 25.95 -11.25 42.54
N TRP A 4 25.61 -12.47 42.11
CA TRP A 4 25.89 -12.96 40.76
C TRP A 4 24.76 -12.76 39.74
N VAL A 5 23.51 -12.52 40.17
CA VAL A 5 22.38 -12.33 39.24
C VAL A 5 22.42 -10.95 38.59
N VAL A 6 22.92 -9.92 39.31
CA VAL A 6 22.91 -8.53 38.83
C VAL A 6 24.00 -8.27 37.77
N VAL A 7 25.10 -9.04 37.81
CA VAL A 7 26.23 -8.85 36.87
C VAL A 7 25.91 -9.39 35.47
N SER A 8 24.97 -10.33 35.33
CA SER A 8 24.51 -10.77 34.00
C SER A 8 23.58 -9.77 33.32
N PHE A 9 22.82 -8.96 34.07
CA PHE A 9 21.90 -7.97 33.45
C PHE A 9 22.60 -6.72 32.91
N LEU A 10 23.83 -6.44 33.36
CA LEU A 10 24.56 -5.22 32.96
C LEU A 10 25.34 -5.34 31.65
N VAL A 11 25.62 -6.56 31.16
CA VAL A 11 26.15 -6.80 29.80
C VAL A 11 25.02 -7.06 28.78
N LEU A 12 23.84 -7.45 29.26
CA LEU A 12 22.64 -7.64 28.44
C LEU A 12 21.93 -6.33 28.07
N GLY A 13 22.16 -5.21 28.77
CA GLY A 13 21.44 -3.95 28.52
C GLY A 13 21.73 -3.32 27.15
N GLY A 14 23.00 -3.26 26.73
CA GLY A 14 23.37 -2.66 25.44
C GLY A 14 22.97 -3.52 24.24
N ALA A 15 23.19 -4.83 24.34
CA ALA A 15 22.78 -5.79 23.31
C ALA A 15 21.25 -5.91 23.21
N PHE A 16 20.52 -5.80 24.32
CA PHE A 16 19.05 -5.82 24.33
C PHE A 16 18.46 -4.57 23.69
N VAL A 17 19.03 -3.38 23.88
CA VAL A 17 18.58 -2.17 23.17
C VAL A 17 18.86 -2.28 21.68
N VAL A 18 20.04 -2.75 21.26
CA VAL A 18 20.35 -2.97 19.84
C VAL A 18 19.45 -4.06 19.23
N PHE A 19 19.20 -5.14 19.97
CA PHE A 19 18.27 -6.19 19.57
C PHE A 19 16.84 -5.67 19.45
N LEU A 20 16.36 -4.85 20.40
CA LEU A 20 15.05 -4.19 20.30
C LEU A 20 14.98 -3.23 19.11
N LEU A 21 16.02 -2.43 18.86
CA LEU A 21 16.04 -1.50 17.73
C LEU A 21 16.08 -2.22 16.36
N ILE A 22 16.73 -3.40 16.29
CA ILE A 22 16.78 -4.22 15.07
C ILE A 22 15.48 -5.04 14.90
N PHE A 23 14.95 -5.63 15.96
CA PHE A 23 13.75 -6.48 15.91
C PHE A 23 12.43 -5.67 15.82
N GLN A 24 12.39 -4.45 16.38
CA GLN A 24 11.24 -3.53 16.23
C GLN A 24 11.19 -2.82 14.89
N ASN A 25 12.22 -2.95 14.05
CA ASN A 25 12.21 -2.37 12.71
C ASN A 25 12.18 -3.47 11.63
N PRO A 26 11.09 -4.26 11.53
CA PRO A 26 10.87 -5.05 10.34
C PRO A 26 10.59 -4.04 9.22
N ARG A 27 11.62 -3.63 8.47
CA ARG A 27 11.43 -3.17 7.10
C ARG A 27 10.77 -4.33 6.37
N GLN A 28 9.44 -4.28 6.32
CA GLN A 28 8.56 -5.28 5.74
C GLN A 28 8.98 -5.52 4.30
N GLU A 29 9.75 -6.57 4.08
CA GLU A 29 10.01 -7.17 2.78
C GLU A 29 8.75 -7.92 2.34
N LYS A 30 7.65 -7.20 2.14
CA LYS A 30 6.56 -7.70 1.32
C LYS A 30 6.95 -7.31 -0.09
N THR A 31 7.43 -8.29 -0.85
CA THR A 31 7.58 -8.20 -2.30
C THR A 31 6.74 -9.32 -2.86
N LEU A 32 5.56 -9.00 -3.43
CA LEU A 32 4.83 -9.70 -4.51
C LEU A 32 3.41 -9.06 -4.55
N LEU A 33 3.20 -8.14 -5.51
CA LEU A 33 2.13 -7.09 -5.65
C LEU A 33 2.14 -5.92 -4.66
N THR A 34 2.99 -5.99 -3.65
CA THR A 34 3.24 -4.99 -2.59
C THR A 34 4.24 -3.90 -2.97
N THR A 35 4.52 -3.72 -4.26
CA THR A 35 5.21 -2.49 -4.68
C THR A 35 4.22 -1.36 -4.41
N GLY A 36 4.47 -0.54 -3.39
CA GLY A 36 3.72 0.69 -3.12
C GLY A 36 3.75 1.72 -4.27
N ASP A 37 4.15 1.30 -5.47
CA ASP A 37 4.03 2.09 -6.67
C ASP A 37 2.60 2.01 -7.21
N GLY A 38 1.81 3.04 -6.90
CA GLY A 38 0.46 3.21 -7.43
C GLY A 38 0.40 3.21 -8.96
N ALA A 39 1.48 3.60 -9.65
CA ALA A 39 1.52 3.59 -11.12
C ALA A 39 1.62 2.17 -11.68
N ALA A 40 2.39 1.29 -11.05
CA ALA A 40 2.48 -0.12 -11.43
C ALA A 40 1.13 -0.83 -11.23
N ILE A 41 0.50 -0.65 -10.07
CA ILE A 41 -0.82 -1.22 -9.76
C ILE A 41 -1.84 -0.73 -10.79
N TYR A 42 -1.85 0.57 -11.09
CA TYR A 42 -2.76 1.14 -12.08
C TYR A 42 -2.58 0.51 -13.46
N ARG A 43 -1.34 0.35 -13.93
CA ARG A 43 -1.04 -0.24 -15.24
C ARG A 43 -1.47 -1.69 -15.33
N GLN A 44 -1.28 -2.47 -14.26
CA GLN A 44 -1.57 -3.91 -14.25
C GLN A 44 -3.06 -4.21 -14.08
N THR A 45 -3.77 -3.42 -13.27
CA THR A 45 -5.15 -3.75 -12.86
C THR A 45 -6.18 -2.78 -13.42
N CYS A 46 -5.90 -1.46 -13.41
CA CYS A 46 -6.91 -0.44 -13.67
C CYS A 46 -6.98 -0.05 -15.16
N ALA A 47 -5.84 0.02 -15.83
CA ALA A 47 -5.70 0.50 -17.20
C ALA A 47 -6.42 -0.39 -18.24
N VAL A 48 -6.70 -1.65 -17.88
CA VAL A 48 -7.47 -2.57 -18.73
C VAL A 48 -8.84 -2.01 -19.07
N CYS A 49 -9.51 -1.33 -18.12
CA CYS A 49 -10.81 -0.69 -18.30
C CYS A 49 -10.73 0.83 -18.42
N HIS A 50 -9.87 1.48 -17.64
CA HIS A 50 -9.81 2.94 -17.56
C HIS A 50 -8.82 3.58 -18.54
N GLY A 51 -8.10 2.81 -19.34
CA GLY A 51 -7.10 3.32 -20.28
C GLY A 51 -5.74 3.55 -19.62
N ALA A 52 -4.68 3.67 -20.42
CA ALA A 52 -3.31 3.76 -19.91
C ALA A 52 -3.03 5.10 -19.19
N ARG A 53 -3.73 6.15 -19.62
CA ARG A 53 -3.66 7.51 -19.07
C ARG A 53 -4.95 7.90 -18.35
N GLY A 54 -5.85 6.96 -18.05
CA GLY A 54 -7.15 7.29 -17.47
C GLY A 54 -8.13 7.96 -18.43
N GLU A 55 -7.91 7.82 -19.74
CA GLU A 55 -8.77 8.34 -20.80
C GLU A 55 -10.14 7.64 -20.90
N GLY A 56 -10.28 6.49 -20.23
CA GLY A 56 -11.44 5.61 -20.35
C GLY A 56 -11.37 4.75 -21.62
N LYS A 57 -11.95 3.56 -21.56
CA LYS A 57 -12.18 2.73 -22.76
C LYS A 57 -13.66 2.58 -22.95
N GLY A 58 -14.17 3.06 -24.08
CA GLY A 58 -15.59 3.15 -24.39
C GLY A 58 -16.36 1.88 -24.00
N GLY A 59 -17.25 2.00 -23.02
CA GLY A 59 -18.10 0.92 -22.50
C GLY A 59 -17.52 0.08 -21.36
N LEU A 60 -16.20 0.08 -21.15
CA LEU A 60 -15.55 -0.69 -20.08
C LEU A 60 -15.30 0.13 -18.82
N GLY A 61 -14.71 1.31 -18.97
CA GLY A 61 -14.35 2.17 -17.85
C GLY A 61 -14.48 3.64 -18.22
N ASN A 62 -15.05 4.43 -17.32
CA ASN A 62 -15.15 5.87 -17.48
C ASN A 62 -13.75 6.52 -17.41
N PRO A 63 -13.58 7.72 -18.00
CA PRO A 63 -12.36 8.49 -17.81
C PRO A 63 -12.14 8.83 -16.33
N LEU A 64 -10.89 8.72 -15.90
CA LEU A 64 -10.40 9.07 -14.58
C LEU A 64 -9.51 10.32 -14.61
N ARG A 65 -8.80 10.58 -15.72
CA ARG A 65 -7.96 11.76 -15.88
C ARG A 65 -8.76 13.04 -15.75
N GLY A 66 -8.19 14.04 -15.08
CA GLY A 66 -8.82 15.35 -14.86
C GLY A 66 -9.96 15.38 -13.84
N ARG A 67 -10.39 14.24 -13.28
CA ARG A 67 -11.53 14.18 -12.35
C ARG A 67 -11.24 14.66 -10.92
N LYS A 68 -9.97 14.80 -10.56
CA LYS A 68 -9.48 15.21 -9.23
C LYS A 68 -10.22 14.52 -8.06
N LEU A 69 -10.31 13.19 -8.10
CA LEU A 69 -11.08 12.41 -7.13
C LEU A 69 -10.34 12.34 -5.77
N PRO A 70 -11.02 12.54 -4.63
CA PRO A 70 -10.39 12.40 -3.33
C PRO A 70 -10.00 10.94 -3.08
N ALA A 71 -8.81 10.72 -2.49
CA ALA A 71 -8.27 9.38 -2.28
C ALA A 71 -9.24 8.48 -1.47
N VAL A 72 -9.95 9.03 -0.48
CA VAL A 72 -10.96 8.30 0.29
C VAL A 72 -12.05 7.72 -0.61
N TYR A 73 -12.55 8.50 -1.57
CA TYR A 73 -13.57 8.04 -2.52
C TYR A 73 -13.02 6.96 -3.45
N VAL A 74 -11.80 7.13 -3.95
CA VAL A 74 -11.18 6.13 -4.83
C VAL A 74 -10.99 4.80 -4.08
N LYS A 75 -10.55 4.85 -2.82
CA LYS A 75 -10.41 3.66 -1.98
C LYS A 75 -11.73 2.95 -1.77
N GLU A 76 -12.79 3.68 -1.44
CA GLU A 76 -14.15 3.14 -1.25
C GLU A 76 -14.65 2.41 -2.51
N VAL A 77 -14.46 3.02 -3.69
CA VAL A 77 -14.87 2.42 -4.96
C VAL A 77 -14.03 1.18 -5.29
N ILE A 78 -12.73 1.17 -4.99
CA ILE A 78 -11.87 0.01 -5.21
C ILE A 78 -12.26 -1.15 -4.27
N THR A 79 -12.57 -0.86 -3.01
CA THR A 79 -12.87 -1.90 -2.01
C THR A 79 -14.27 -2.48 -2.18
N ARG A 80 -15.27 -1.66 -2.49
CA ARG A 80 -16.67 -2.09 -2.57
C ARG A 80 -17.17 -2.33 -4.00
N GLY A 81 -16.43 -1.86 -4.99
CA GLY A 81 -16.94 -1.76 -6.36
C GLY A 81 -17.99 -0.65 -6.48
N LYS A 82 -18.37 -0.34 -7.72
CA LYS A 82 -19.45 0.62 -8.02
C LYS A 82 -20.01 0.38 -9.42
N ASN A 83 -21.33 0.20 -9.52
CA ASN A 83 -21.99 -0.12 -10.78
C ASN A 83 -21.36 -1.36 -11.43
N LYS A 84 -20.83 -1.23 -12.66
CA LYS A 84 -20.13 -2.29 -13.39
C LYS A 84 -18.68 -2.50 -12.95
N MET A 85 -18.12 -1.63 -12.10
CA MET A 85 -16.78 -1.80 -11.57
C MET A 85 -16.81 -2.83 -10.42
N PRO A 86 -16.10 -3.97 -10.55
CA PRO A 86 -16.05 -4.97 -9.50
C PRO A 86 -15.25 -4.47 -8.29
N ALA A 87 -15.52 -5.07 -7.13
CA ALA A 87 -14.67 -4.91 -5.95
C ALA A 87 -13.30 -5.58 -6.18
N LEU A 88 -12.22 -4.94 -5.73
CA LEU A 88 -10.85 -5.44 -5.82
C LEU A 88 -10.27 -5.68 -4.42
N PRO A 89 -10.77 -6.68 -3.67
CA PRO A 89 -10.37 -6.93 -2.28
C PRO A 89 -8.91 -7.38 -2.14
N HIS A 90 -8.23 -7.71 -3.24
CA HIS A 90 -6.81 -8.05 -3.23
C HIS A 90 -5.89 -6.81 -3.18
N ILE A 91 -6.41 -5.60 -3.39
CA ILE A 91 -5.66 -4.34 -3.27
C ILE A 91 -6.00 -3.70 -1.93
N GLN A 92 -5.09 -3.79 -0.97
CA GLN A 92 -5.29 -3.34 0.41
C GLN A 92 -4.05 -2.64 0.98
N GLY A 93 -4.18 -2.02 2.16
CA GLY A 93 -3.08 -1.36 2.87
C GLY A 93 -2.40 -0.27 2.02
N ASP A 94 -1.06 -0.27 2.02
CA ASP A 94 -0.27 0.72 1.29
C ASP A 94 -0.52 0.67 -0.22
N ALA A 95 -0.78 -0.50 -0.80
CA ALA A 95 -1.07 -0.63 -2.22
C ALA A 95 -2.34 0.15 -2.61
N LEU A 96 -3.40 0.01 -1.79
CA LEU A 96 -4.67 0.72 -1.97
C LEU A 96 -4.50 2.23 -1.81
N GLU A 97 -3.75 2.66 -0.81
CA GLU A 97 -3.45 4.08 -0.58
C GLU A 97 -2.66 4.69 -1.75
N ASN A 98 -1.61 4.00 -2.20
CA ASN A 98 -0.73 4.50 -3.25
C ASN A 98 -1.42 4.56 -4.61
N VAL A 99 -2.22 3.55 -4.99
CA VAL A 99 -2.99 3.60 -6.24
C VAL A 99 -4.08 4.67 -6.20
N ALA A 100 -4.76 4.84 -5.06
CA ALA A 100 -5.76 5.89 -4.91
C ALA A 100 -5.16 7.29 -5.09
N ARG A 101 -3.96 7.52 -4.55
CA ARG A 101 -3.22 8.77 -4.73
C ARG A 101 -2.67 8.94 -6.14
N TYR A 102 -2.33 7.86 -6.83
CA TYR A 102 -1.89 7.89 -8.23
C TYR A 102 -3.04 8.24 -9.19
N VAL A 103 -4.24 7.69 -8.97
CA VAL A 103 -5.43 8.01 -9.78
C VAL A 103 -5.73 9.51 -9.81
N ASN A 104 -5.52 10.21 -8.69
CA ASN A 104 -5.69 11.67 -8.62
C ASN A 104 -4.61 12.47 -9.38
N ARG A 105 -3.50 11.82 -9.74
CA ARG A 105 -2.34 12.41 -10.43
C ARG A 105 -2.17 11.89 -11.86
N LEU A 106 -3.19 11.21 -12.40
CA LEU A 106 -3.17 10.75 -13.79
C LEU A 106 -2.92 11.93 -14.75
N PRO A 107 -2.09 11.73 -15.78
CA PRO A 107 -1.71 12.77 -16.73
C PRO A 107 -2.86 13.22 -17.65
#